data_AF-A0A2S3U5D8-F1
#
_entry.id   AF-A0A2S3U5D8-F1
#
_cell.length_a   1.000
_cell.length_b   1.000
_cell.length_c   1.000
_cell.angle_alpha   90.00
_cell.angle_beta   90.00
_cell.angle_gamma   90.00
#
_symmetry.space_group_name_H-M   'P 1'
#
loop_
_entity.id
_entity.type
_entity.pdbx_description
1 polymer ?
#
loop_
_entity_poly.entity_id
_entity_poly.type
_entity_poly.pdbx_seq_one_letter_code
_entity_poly.pdbx_strand_id
1 'polypeptide(L)' 'MMKITRKWQWLAGMMVVLLVVGGFAYSRTRVHADSSRIKVVFWHEMKGPGQQAIDAYVKAFNHQQSKYEVVAEF' A
#
# COMPACT_ATOMS: atom_id res chain seq x y z
N MET A 1 28.25 35.16 5.51
CA MET A 1 27.74 34.81 4.17
C MET A 1 28.45 33.53 3.72
N MET A 2 27.82 32.37 3.86
CA MET A 2 28.46 31.07 3.67
C MET A 2 28.54 30.74 2.17
N LYS A 3 29.74 30.66 1.60
CA LYS A 3 29.95 30.34 0.19
C LYS A 3 29.73 28.83 -0.01
N ILE A 4 28.50 28.47 -0.37
CA ILE A 4 28.14 27.08 -0.71
C ILE A 4 28.99 26.66 -1.92
N THR A 5 29.86 25.68 -1.71
CA THR A 5 30.76 25.18 -2.75
C THR A 5 29.96 24.30 -3.73
N ARG A 6 30.34 24.33 -5.02
CA ARG A 6 29.63 23.60 -6.10
C ARG A 6 29.38 22.13 -5.77
N LYS A 7 30.30 21.45 -5.05
CA LYS A 7 30.16 20.05 -4.62
C LYS A 7 28.97 19.82 -3.67
N TRP A 8 28.65 20.81 -2.84
CA TRP A 8 27.53 20.75 -1.91
C TRP A 8 26.18 20.84 -2.63
N GLN A 9 26.09 21.59 -3.73
CA GLN A 9 24.89 21.65 -4.56
C GLN A 9 24.62 20.31 -5.26
N TRP A 10 25.67 19.63 -5.74
CA TRP A 10 25.56 18.28 -6.32
C TRP A 10 25.12 17.24 -5.29
N LEU A 11 25.66 17.27 -4.07
CA LEU A 11 25.25 16.37 -2.99
C LEU A 11 23.80 16.58 -2.56
N ALA A 12 23.39 17.84 -2.42
CA ALA A 12 21.99 18.18 -2.10
C ALA A 12 21.04 17.73 -3.22
N GLY A 13 21.41 17.95 -4.48
CA GLY A 13 20.63 17.48 -5.63
C GLY A 13 20.46 15.96 -5.65
N MET A 14 21.55 15.22 -5.41
CA MET A 14 21.51 13.75 -5.38
C MET A 14 20.65 13.22 -4.21
N MET A 15 20.70 13.87 -3.05
CA MET A 15 19.87 13.51 -1.90
C MET A 15 18.38 13.72 -2.20
N VAL A 16 18.02 14.82 -2.86
CA VAL A 16 16.63 15.09 -3.27
C VAL A 16 16.15 14.02 -4.26
N VAL A 17 16.98 13.64 -5.24
CA VAL A 17 16.63 12.58 -6.20
C VAL A 17 16.39 11.25 -5.48
N LEU A 18 17.26 10.87 -4.53
CA LEU A 18 17.10 9.65 -3.75
C LEU A 18 15.82 9.67 -2.89
N LEU A 19 15.47 10.81 -2.30
CA LEU A 19 14.24 10.97 -1.53
C LEU A 19 12.98 10.87 -2.41
N VAL A 20 13.01 11.45 -3.60
CA VAL A 20 11.89 11.39 -4.55
C VAL A 20 11.69 9.96 -5.07
N VAL A 21 12.78 9.30 -5.48
CA VAL A 21 12.74 7.91 -5.97
C VAL A 21 12.35 6.95 -4.84
N GLY A 22 12.92 7.11 -3.65
CA GLY A 22 12.61 6.30 -2.48
C GLY A 22 11.15 6.47 -2.00
N GLY A 23 10.65 7.71 -1.97
CA GLY A 23 9.26 8.00 -1.62
C GLY A 23 8.25 7.44 -2.64
N PHE A 24 8.57 7.49 -3.93
CA PHE A 24 7.73 6.94 -4.99
C PHE A 24 7.70 5.40 -4.97
N ALA A 25 8.83 4.76 -4.68
CA ALA A 25 8.88 3.31 -4.50
C ALA A 25 8.09 2.86 -3.25
N TYR A 26 8.23 3.56 -2.13
CA TYR A 26 7.57 3.24 -0.86
C TYR A 26 6.03 3.36 -0.91
N SER A 27 5.51 4.27 -1.73
CA SER A 27 4.05 4.49 -1.85
C SER A 27 3.36 3.41 -2.70
N ARG A 28 4.09 2.71 -3.57
CA ARG A 28 3.55 1.62 -4.42
C ARG A 28 3.51 0.26 -3.73
N THR A 29 4.30 0.03 -2.68
CA THR A 29 4.43 -1.27 -1.98
C THR A 29 3.57 -1.43 -0.73
N ARG A 30 2.58 -0.56 -0.52
CA ARG A 30 1.59 -0.71 0.55
C ARG A 30 0.57 -1.82 0.23
N VAL A 31 1.03 -3.04 -0.06
CA VAL A 31 0.21 -4.22 0.21
C VAL A 31 0.08 -4.23 1.73
N HIS A 32 -1.10 -3.93 2.28
CA HIS A 32 -1.33 -3.89 3.72
C HIS A 32 -0.94 -5.24 4.37
N ALA A 33 0.33 -5.37 4.77
CA ALA A 33 0.89 -6.53 5.45
C ALA A 33 0.79 -6.35 6.96
N ASP A 34 -0.34 -5.83 7.44
CA ASP A 34 -0.58 -5.58 8.87
C ASP A 34 -1.39 -6.70 9.52
N SER A 35 -1.57 -7.83 8.82
CA SER A 35 -2.05 -9.06 9.43
C SER A 35 -1.02 -10.16 9.18
N SER A 36 -0.76 -10.98 10.21
CA SER A 36 0.05 -12.20 10.10
C SER A 36 -0.59 -13.25 9.18
N ARG A 37 -1.75 -12.95 8.59
CA ARG A 37 -2.54 -13.85 7.76
C ARG A 37 -2.16 -13.70 6.30
N ILE A 38 -2.26 -14.79 5.56
CA ILE A 38 -2.03 -14.82 4.12
C ILE A 38 -3.18 -14.08 3.45
N LYS A 39 -2.85 -13.00 2.72
CA LYS A 39 -3.84 -12.20 2.02
C LYS A 39 -4.28 -12.86 0.72
N VAL A 40 -5.59 -12.93 0.52
CA VAL A 40 -6.23 -13.35 -0.73
C VAL A 40 -7.03 -12.16 -1.26
N VAL A 41 -6.59 -11.59 -2.38
CA VAL A 41 -7.27 -10.46 -3.01
C VAL A 41 -8.25 -10.99 -4.04
N PHE A 42 -9.52 -10.62 -3.89
CA PHE A 42 -10.59 -10.99 -4.79
C PHE A 42 -11.14 -9.74 -5.48
N TRP A 43 -11.00 -9.68 -6.80
CA TRP A 43 -11.46 -8.56 -7.63
C TRP A 43 -12.88 -8.81 -8.10
N HIS A 44 -13.76 -7.81 -7.97
CA HIS A 44 -15.14 -7.92 -8.42
C HIS A 44 -15.69 -6.59 -8.93
N GLU A 45 -16.65 -6.66 -9.87
CA GLU A 45 -17.34 -5.47 -10.38
C GLU A 45 -18.77 -5.31 -9.83
N MET A 46 -19.12 -6.09 -8.80
CA MET A 46 -20.45 -6.02 -8.19
C MET A 46 -20.67 -4.67 -7.49
N LYS A 47 -21.87 -4.10 -7.69
CA LYS A 47 -22.31 -2.83 -7.10
C LYS A 47 -23.62 -3.01 -6.34
N GLY A 48 -23.98 -2.02 -5.52
CA GLY A 48 -25.27 -1.99 -4.83
C GLY A 48 -25.46 -3.18 -3.88
N PRO A 49 -26.62 -3.87 -3.89
CA PRO A 49 -26.89 -4.99 -2.96
C PRO A 49 -25.87 -6.14 -3.06
N GLY A 50 -25.30 -6.36 -4.26
CA GLY A 50 -24.29 -7.39 -4.47
C GLY A 50 -22.96 -7.09 -3.75
N GLN A 51 -22.56 -5.82 -3.73
CA GLN A 51 -21.36 -5.38 -3.00
C GLN A 51 -21.55 -5.55 -1.49
N GLN A 52 -22.73 -5.15 -0.97
CA GLN A 52 -23.05 -5.32 0.45
C GLN A 52 -23.02 -6.79 0.89
N ALA A 53 -23.49 -7.69 0.03
CA ALA A 53 -23.43 -9.13 0.29
C ALA A 53 -21.98 -9.65 0.32
N ILE A 54 -21.15 -9.24 -0.65
CA ILE A 54 -19.72 -9.58 -0.67
C ILE A 54 -19.04 -9.09 0.61
N ASP A 55 -19.25 -7.84 0.99
CA ASP A 55 -18.65 -7.24 2.19
C ASP A 55 -19.03 -8.03 3.45
N ALA A 56 -20.30 -8.44 3.55
CA ALA A 56 -20.79 -9.26 4.66
C ALA A 56 -20.12 -10.64 4.70
N TYR A 57 -19.98 -11.31 3.56
CA TYR A 57 -19.30 -12.61 3.48
C TYR A 57 -17.83 -12.52 3.81
N VAL A 58 -17.12 -11.51 3.26
CA VAL A 58 -15.71 -11.27 3.54
C VAL A 58 -15.48 -11.01 5.02
N LYS A 59 -16.33 -10.19 5.65
CA LYS A 59 -16.27 -9.92 7.08
C LYS A 59 -16.47 -11.17 7.92
N ALA A 60 -17.51 -11.96 7.61
CA ALA A 60 -17.79 -13.20 8.34
C ALA A 60 -16.66 -14.22 8.19
N PHE A 61 -16.13 -14.39 6.98
CA PHE A 61 -14.98 -15.25 6.71
C PHE A 61 -13.76 -14.80 7.51
N ASN A 62 -13.38 -13.53 7.43
CA ASN A 62 -12.20 -13.00 8.13
C ASN A 62 -12.32 -13.07 9.65
N HIS A 63 -13.53 -13.03 10.22
CA HIS A 63 -13.74 -13.21 11.65
C HIS A 63 -13.47 -14.65 12.12
N GLN A 64 -13.71 -15.64 11.24
CA GLN A 64 -13.56 -17.06 11.58
C GLN A 64 -12.18 -17.63 11.22
N GLN A 65 -11.36 -16.88 10.47
CA GLN A 65 -10.10 -17.38 9.91
C GLN A 65 -8.88 -16.82 10.64
N SER A 66 -8.00 -17.73 11.06
CA SER A 66 -6.72 -17.40 11.69
C SER A 66 -5.56 -17.39 10.69
N LYS A 67 -5.70 -18.04 9.54
CA LYS A 67 -4.62 -18.21 8.54
C LYS A 67 -4.74 -17.26 7.35
N TYR A 68 -5.96 -16.95 6.93
CA TYR A 68 -6.22 -16.17 5.72
C TYR A 68 -6.98 -14.89 6.02
N GLU A 69 -6.74 -13.88 5.20
CA GLU A 69 -7.51 -12.64 5.15
C GLU A 69 -7.93 -12.38 3.70
N VAL A 70 -9.23 -12.32 3.47
CA VAL A 70 -9.78 -11.97 2.16
C VAL A 70 -10.00 -10.46 2.10
N VAL A 71 -9.56 -9.86 1.01
CA VAL A 71 -9.82 -8.45 0.68
C VAL A 71 -10.59 -8.43 -0.63
N ALA A 72 -11.79 -7.84 -0.60
CA ALA A 72 -12.57 -7.57 -1.80
C ALA A 72 -12.16 -6.21 -2.37
N GLU A 73 -11.67 -6.21 -3.61
CA GLU A 73 -11.26 -5.02 -4.35
C GLU A 73 -12.21 -4.79 -5.54
N PHE A 74 -12.51 -3.53 -5.81
CA PHE A 74 -13.35 -3.08 -6.92
C PHE A 74 -12.51 -2.36 -7.98
#